data_AF-A0A524N4Y1-F1
#
_entry.id   AF-A0A524N4Y1-F1
#
_cell.length_a   1.000
_cell.length_b   1.000
_cell.length_c   1.000
_cell.angle_alpha   90.00
_cell.angle_beta   90.00
_cell.angle_gamma   90.00
#
_symmetry.space_group_name_H-M   'P 1'
#
loop_
_entity.id
_entity.type
_entity.pdbx_description
1 polymer ?
#
loop_
_entity_poly.entity_id
_entity_poly.type
_entity_poly.pdbx_seq_one_letter_code
_entity_poly.pdbx_strand_id
1 'polypeptide(L)'
;MQLLNPNMFIIVFDDIVRVRDRLSHDTQWQDHKYTLGEIANWRREEVNGVYRLAESFTPKRKIQLVAFENDAKLVRDLIYKPSKETVYLSHPITGEEADFFKKITKFLESLDEYYVLYDPYLIKDWDIVEQWRDAVNETIDSREEMPDTFTFRMTYKDGPMEAEFDIKEVETAIKNLRFQIIDSDYKIIENSDLVVVYHPRKSISAGVMCEMVYAKALAKLVYAYYPYEPSPFFEWYATRIFTDADEMRDFLIKESRMTGQRPLDFFNQ
;
A
#
# COMPACT_ATOMS: atom_id res chain seq x y z
N MET A 1 -20.10 -15.24 19.19
CA MET A 1 -19.71 -14.05 18.40
C MET A 1 -20.63 -12.85 18.57
N GLN A 2 -21.95 -12.99 18.81
CA GLN A 2 -22.86 -11.84 18.99
C GLN A 2 -22.52 -10.87 20.14
N LEU A 3 -21.65 -11.25 21.09
CA LEU A 3 -21.20 -10.36 22.18
C LEU A 3 -20.20 -9.28 21.71
N LEU A 4 -19.49 -9.51 20.59
CA LEU A 4 -18.59 -8.54 19.98
C LEU A 4 -19.16 -8.17 18.60
N ASN A 5 -19.72 -6.97 18.48
CA ASN A 5 -20.34 -6.46 17.26
C ASN A 5 -19.54 -5.25 16.72
N PRO A 6 -18.30 -5.46 16.24
CA PRO A 6 -17.40 -4.37 15.87
C PRO A 6 -17.94 -3.61 14.66
N ASN A 7 -17.66 -2.31 14.58
CA ASN A 7 -17.96 -1.51 13.39
C ASN A 7 -16.95 -1.74 12.27
N MET A 8 -15.71 -2.10 12.61
CA MET A 8 -14.62 -2.37 11.68
C MET A 8 -13.59 -3.33 12.29
N PHE A 9 -12.77 -3.93 11.42
CA PHE A 9 -11.54 -4.62 11.76
C PHE A 9 -10.36 -3.81 11.23
N ILE A 10 -9.32 -3.66 12.05
CA ILE A 10 -8.05 -3.03 11.65
C ILE A 10 -6.98 -4.11 11.73
N ILE A 11 -6.31 -4.37 10.61
CA ILE A 11 -5.20 -5.29 10.50
C ILE A 11 -3.94 -4.45 10.39
N VAL A 12 -3.10 -4.50 11.42
CA VAL A 12 -1.75 -3.92 11.35
C VAL A 12 -0.79 -5.03 10.94
N PHE A 13 -0.12 -4.84 9.81
CA PHE A 13 0.86 -5.81 9.32
C PHE A 13 2.21 -5.13 9.12
N ASP A 14 3.26 -5.92 9.26
CA ASP A 14 4.62 -5.44 9.17
C ASP A 14 5.41 -6.33 8.21
N ASP A 15 6.47 -5.76 7.63
CA ASP A 15 7.46 -6.38 6.77
C ASP A 15 7.92 -7.75 7.30
N ILE A 16 7.95 -8.76 6.43
CA ILE A 16 8.21 -10.15 6.82
C ILE A 16 9.60 -10.30 7.47
N VAL A 17 10.57 -9.49 7.06
CA VAL A 17 11.95 -9.56 7.56
C VAL A 17 11.98 -9.07 8.99
N ARG A 18 11.29 -7.95 9.29
CA ARG A 18 11.12 -7.46 10.68
C ARG A 18 10.29 -8.37 11.56
N VAL A 19 9.28 -9.04 11.00
CA VAL A 19 8.50 -10.04 11.75
C VAL A 19 9.41 -11.21 12.12
N ARG A 20 10.21 -11.72 11.18
CA ARG A 20 11.17 -12.80 11.44
C ARG A 20 12.16 -12.42 12.54
N ASP A 21 12.76 -11.25 12.41
CA ASP A 21 13.74 -10.74 13.37
C ASP A 21 13.14 -10.63 14.78
N ARG A 22 11.92 -10.07 14.91
CA ARG A 22 11.25 -10.02 16.23
C ARG A 22 10.96 -11.40 16.79
N LEU A 23 10.48 -12.33 15.98
CA LEU A 23 10.23 -13.70 16.44
C LEU A 23 11.51 -14.41 16.90
N SER A 24 12.66 -14.15 16.27
CA SER A 24 13.93 -14.74 16.72
C SER A 24 14.43 -14.23 18.07
N HIS A 25 13.91 -13.08 18.53
CA HIS A 25 14.23 -12.50 19.83
C HIS A 25 13.10 -12.67 20.86
N ASP A 26 11.97 -13.26 20.47
CA ASP A 26 10.82 -13.45 21.35
C ASP A 26 10.99 -14.71 22.19
N THR A 27 10.83 -14.58 23.52
CA THR A 27 11.02 -15.69 24.46
C THR A 27 10.16 -16.93 24.19
N GLN A 28 8.99 -16.75 23.58
CA GLN A 28 8.07 -17.85 23.26
C GLN A 28 8.39 -18.50 21.91
N TRP A 29 8.96 -17.76 20.96
CA TRP A 29 9.07 -18.17 19.56
C TRP A 29 10.51 -18.39 19.06
N GLN A 30 11.51 -17.93 19.83
CA GLN A 30 12.94 -18.00 19.47
C GLN A 30 13.47 -19.40 19.18
N ASP A 31 12.85 -20.46 19.73
CA ASP A 31 13.29 -21.84 19.53
C ASP A 31 12.96 -22.39 18.12
N HIS A 32 12.15 -21.67 17.34
CA HIS A 32 11.79 -22.03 15.97
C HIS A 32 12.38 -21.05 14.96
N LYS A 33 13.14 -21.57 13.99
CA LYS A 33 13.70 -20.77 12.90
C LYS A 33 12.70 -20.63 11.76
N TYR A 34 11.84 -19.61 11.86
CA TYR A 34 10.86 -19.28 10.82
C TYR A 34 11.54 -18.87 9.51
N THR A 35 11.09 -19.46 8.42
CA THR A 35 11.41 -19.01 7.06
C THR A 35 10.55 -17.81 6.65
N LEU A 36 11.03 -17.01 5.70
CA LEU A 36 10.27 -15.92 5.08
C LEU A 36 8.98 -16.45 4.42
N GLY A 37 9.03 -17.66 3.85
CA GLY A 37 7.87 -18.33 3.27
C GLY A 37 6.80 -18.67 4.31
N GLU A 38 7.18 -19.18 5.48
CA GLU A 38 6.25 -19.46 6.58
C GLU A 38 5.60 -18.19 7.12
N ILE A 39 6.39 -17.13 7.33
CA ILE A 39 5.87 -15.84 7.81
C ILE A 39 4.91 -15.23 6.79
N ALA A 40 5.27 -15.25 5.50
CA ALA A 40 4.40 -14.78 4.43
C ALA A 40 3.08 -15.58 4.40
N ASN A 41 3.15 -16.91 4.53
CA ASN A 41 1.94 -17.75 4.56
C ASN A 41 1.08 -17.46 5.80
N TRP A 42 1.70 -17.31 6.96
CA TRP A 42 1.00 -16.96 8.20
C TRP A 42 0.27 -15.62 8.06
N ARG A 43 0.96 -14.57 7.58
CA ARG A 43 0.34 -13.26 7.31
C ARG A 43 -0.89 -13.39 6.41
N ARG A 44 -0.79 -14.15 5.31
CA ARG A 44 -1.91 -14.38 4.39
C ARG A 44 -3.10 -15.04 5.08
N GLU A 45 -2.85 -16.05 5.91
CA GLU A 45 -3.92 -16.75 6.64
C GLU A 45 -4.61 -15.84 7.67
N GLU A 46 -3.86 -15.00 8.39
CA GLU A 46 -4.43 -14.02 9.32
C GLU A 46 -5.31 -12.99 8.59
N VAL A 47 -4.81 -12.43 7.48
CA VAL A 47 -5.57 -11.48 6.66
C VAL A 47 -6.85 -12.12 6.14
N ASN A 48 -6.75 -13.31 5.54
CA ASN A 48 -7.90 -14.03 5.01
C ASN A 48 -8.89 -14.44 6.12
N GLY A 49 -8.39 -14.79 7.30
CA GLY A 49 -9.21 -15.09 8.48
C GLY A 49 -10.07 -13.91 8.91
N VAL A 50 -9.49 -12.70 8.96
CA VAL A 50 -10.22 -11.48 9.28
C VAL A 50 -11.24 -11.13 8.20
N TYR A 51 -10.94 -11.35 6.92
CA TYR A 51 -11.90 -11.17 5.84
C TYR A 51 -13.11 -12.10 5.97
N ARG A 52 -12.89 -13.39 6.18
CA ARG A 52 -13.97 -14.37 6.44
C ARG A 52 -14.80 -13.98 7.66
N LEU A 53 -14.13 -13.50 8.71
CA LEU A 53 -14.80 -13.02 9.91
C LEU A 53 -15.68 -11.80 9.61
N ALA A 54 -15.18 -10.80 8.89
CA ALA A 54 -15.93 -9.60 8.53
C ALA A 54 -17.14 -9.88 7.62
N GLU A 55 -17.02 -10.84 6.72
CA GLU A 55 -18.10 -11.32 5.84
C GLU A 55 -19.19 -12.08 6.58
N SER A 56 -18.88 -12.67 7.74
CA SER A 56 -19.88 -13.36 8.56
C SER A 56 -20.90 -12.42 9.23
N PHE A 57 -20.64 -11.11 9.23
CA PHE A 57 -21.57 -10.10 9.72
C PHE A 57 -22.50 -9.61 8.60
N THR A 58 -23.72 -9.23 8.97
CA THR A 58 -24.66 -8.57 8.06
C THR A 58 -25.09 -7.23 8.67
N PRO A 59 -24.73 -6.08 8.06
CA PRO A 59 -23.88 -5.93 6.87
C PRO A 59 -22.41 -6.32 7.11
N LYS A 60 -21.66 -6.62 6.03
CA LYS A 60 -20.21 -6.88 6.07
C LYS A 60 -19.51 -5.76 6.86
N ARG A 61 -18.63 -6.12 7.80
CA ARG A 61 -17.85 -5.12 8.55
C ARG A 61 -16.73 -4.56 7.70
N LYS A 62 -16.44 -3.26 7.88
CA LYS A 62 -15.30 -2.61 7.22
C LYS A 62 -14.00 -3.27 7.68
N ILE A 63 -13.05 -3.40 6.77
CA ILE A 63 -11.70 -3.86 7.07
C ILE A 63 -10.77 -2.71 6.71
N GLN A 64 -9.70 -2.51 7.46
CA GLN A 64 -8.66 -1.52 7.15
C GLN A 64 -7.31 -2.21 7.33
N LEU A 65 -6.47 -2.16 6.31
CA LEU A 65 -5.13 -2.74 6.33
C LEU A 65 -4.13 -1.60 6.49
N VAL A 66 -3.34 -1.65 7.56
CA VAL A 66 -2.40 -0.59 7.93
C VAL A 66 -1.01 -1.18 7.99
N ALA A 67 -0.07 -0.61 7.23
CA ALA A 67 1.33 -0.99 7.33
C ALA A 67 1.90 -0.46 8.65
N PHE A 68 2.78 -1.21 9.29
CA PHE A 68 3.39 -0.81 10.57
C PHE A 68 4.23 0.48 10.46
N GLU A 69 4.69 0.83 9.25
CA GLU A 69 5.37 2.11 8.98
C GLU A 69 4.42 3.31 8.93
N ASN A 70 3.10 3.10 8.85
CA ASN A 70 2.16 4.21 8.99
C ASN A 70 2.26 4.83 10.39
N ASP A 71 2.03 6.15 10.46
CA ASP A 71 1.93 6.85 11.74
C ASP A 71 0.73 6.34 12.56
N ALA A 72 0.88 6.26 13.88
CA ALA A 72 -0.21 5.88 14.79
C ALA A 72 -1.46 6.78 14.66
N LYS A 73 -1.28 8.01 14.17
CA LYS A 73 -2.33 8.94 13.75
C LYS A 73 -3.30 8.32 12.76
N LEU A 74 -2.85 7.47 11.84
CA LEU A 74 -3.73 6.82 10.86
C LEU A 74 -4.76 5.95 11.60
N VAL A 75 -4.31 5.06 12.48
CA VAL A 75 -5.19 4.20 13.29
C VAL A 75 -6.10 5.02 14.19
N ARG A 76 -5.58 6.09 14.80
CA ARG A 76 -6.38 7.01 15.61
C ARG A 76 -7.50 7.65 14.79
N ASP A 77 -7.19 8.16 13.60
CA ASP A 77 -8.17 8.84 12.75
C ASP A 77 -9.22 7.83 12.22
N LEU A 78 -8.84 6.59 11.89
CA LEU A 78 -9.80 5.52 11.56
C LEU A 78 -10.81 5.25 12.70
N ILE A 79 -10.34 5.20 13.94
CA ILE A 79 -11.18 4.87 15.11
C ILE A 79 -12.04 6.06 15.52
N TYR A 80 -11.44 7.26 15.62
CA TYR A 80 -12.07 8.42 16.25
C TYR A 80 -12.66 9.44 15.27
N LYS A 81 -12.36 9.35 13.97
CA LYS A 81 -12.89 10.24 12.92
C LYS A 81 -13.54 9.45 11.77
N PRO A 82 -14.63 8.68 12.03
CA PRO A 82 -15.26 7.84 11.01
C PRO A 82 -15.87 8.61 9.83
N SER A 83 -15.99 9.94 9.92
CA SER A 83 -16.42 10.81 8.81
C SER A 83 -15.30 11.15 7.83
N LYS A 84 -14.04 10.97 8.22
CA LYS A 84 -12.87 11.25 7.39
C LYS A 84 -12.74 10.12 6.36
N GLU A 85 -12.87 10.47 5.09
CA GLU A 85 -12.80 9.49 4.00
C GLU A 85 -11.38 8.93 3.87
N THR A 86 -11.31 7.68 3.45
CA THR A 86 -10.07 6.93 3.23
C THR A 86 -9.64 7.05 1.76
N VAL A 87 -8.37 7.32 1.54
CA VAL A 87 -7.79 7.54 0.21
C VAL A 87 -6.60 6.63 0.03
N TYR A 88 -6.59 5.87 -1.05
CA TYR A 88 -5.37 5.20 -1.51
C TYR A 88 -4.62 6.13 -2.46
N LEU A 89 -3.37 6.47 -2.11
CA LEU A 89 -2.49 7.25 -2.97
C LEU A 89 -1.72 6.32 -3.90
N SER A 90 -2.11 6.31 -5.17
CA SER A 90 -1.41 5.61 -6.25
C SER A 90 -0.33 6.51 -6.83
N HIS A 91 0.92 6.04 -6.86
CA HIS A 91 2.01 6.75 -7.52
C HIS A 91 3.11 5.78 -7.98
N PRO A 92 3.94 6.15 -8.96
CA PRO A 92 5.12 5.38 -9.29
C PRO A 92 6.09 5.26 -8.09
N ILE A 93 6.71 4.09 -7.91
CA ILE A 93 7.74 3.86 -6.90
C ILE A 93 9.08 3.57 -7.61
N THR A 94 9.11 2.56 -8.47
CA THR A 94 10.32 2.17 -9.19
C THR A 94 10.83 3.28 -10.11
N GLY A 95 12.12 3.59 -9.97
CA GLY A 95 12.85 4.55 -10.80
C GLY A 95 12.70 6.01 -10.37
N GLU A 96 12.17 6.26 -9.17
CA GLU A 96 11.99 7.61 -8.64
C GLU A 96 13.07 7.99 -7.62
N GLU A 97 13.41 9.27 -7.55
CA GLU A 97 14.45 9.79 -6.65
C GLU A 97 13.85 10.40 -5.37
N ALA A 98 14.69 10.70 -4.37
CA ALA A 98 14.26 11.26 -3.09
C ALA A 98 13.41 12.54 -3.22
N ASP A 99 13.69 13.40 -4.21
CA ASP A 99 12.94 14.62 -4.44
C ASP A 99 11.51 14.39 -4.93
N PHE A 100 11.26 13.27 -5.62
CA PHE A 100 9.92 12.84 -5.98
C PHE A 100 9.11 12.47 -4.73
N PHE A 101 9.68 11.66 -3.84
CA PHE A 101 9.02 11.27 -2.59
C PHE A 101 8.77 12.48 -1.68
N LYS A 102 9.69 13.45 -1.61
CA LYS A 102 9.45 14.72 -0.87
C LYS A 102 8.22 15.48 -1.37
N LYS A 103 7.97 15.49 -2.69
CA LYS A 103 6.79 16.15 -3.27
C LYS A 103 5.51 15.40 -2.91
N ILE A 104 5.54 14.07 -2.95
CA ILE A 104 4.42 13.23 -2.50
C ILE A 104 4.14 13.46 -1.02
N THR A 105 5.15 13.45 -0.16
CA THR A 105 4.99 13.70 1.27
C THR A 105 4.31 15.05 1.52
N LYS A 106 4.77 16.12 0.85
CA LYS A 106 4.14 17.45 0.96
C LYS A 106 2.68 17.45 0.48
N PHE A 107 2.40 16.75 -0.62
CA PHE A 107 1.04 16.61 -1.12
C PHE A 107 0.15 15.88 -0.12
N LEU A 108 0.61 14.75 0.43
CA LEU A 108 -0.09 13.98 1.47
C LEU A 108 -0.34 14.82 2.74
N GLU A 109 0.69 15.51 3.24
CA GLU A 109 0.59 16.39 4.41
C GLU A 109 -0.52 17.45 4.24
N SER A 110 -0.68 17.98 3.02
CA SER A 110 -1.72 18.97 2.72
C SER A 110 -3.15 18.42 2.75
N LEU A 111 -3.32 17.09 2.64
CA LEU A 111 -4.61 16.40 2.66
C LEU A 111 -4.91 15.70 3.99
N ASP A 112 -3.91 15.57 4.87
CA ASP A 112 -3.97 14.80 6.11
C ASP A 112 -4.92 15.42 7.18
N GLU A 113 -5.41 16.64 7.01
CA GLU A 113 -6.51 17.14 7.84
C GLU A 113 -7.89 16.58 7.40
N TYR A 114 -8.03 16.29 6.11
CA TYR A 114 -9.30 16.03 5.43
C TYR A 114 -9.54 14.54 5.12
N TYR A 115 -8.47 13.76 4.95
CA TYR A 115 -8.52 12.36 4.55
C TYR A 115 -7.64 11.45 5.42
N VAL A 116 -8.01 10.17 5.54
CA VAL A 116 -7.12 9.10 6.00
C VAL A 116 -6.36 8.61 4.77
N LEU A 117 -5.04 8.80 4.74
CA LEU A 117 -4.23 8.56 3.55
C LEU A 117 -3.44 7.26 3.68
N TYR A 118 -3.60 6.36 2.72
CA TYR A 118 -2.79 5.17 2.54
C TYR A 118 -1.76 5.41 1.46
N ASP A 119 -0.49 5.26 1.84
CA ASP A 119 0.65 5.32 0.94
C ASP A 119 1.24 3.90 0.79
N PRO A 120 1.14 3.25 -0.39
CA PRO A 120 1.69 1.92 -0.62
C PRO A 120 3.21 1.87 -0.45
N TYR A 121 3.92 3.00 -0.57
CA TYR A 121 5.36 3.07 -0.30
C TYR A 121 5.73 2.74 1.16
N LEU A 122 4.75 2.79 2.08
CA LEU A 122 4.95 2.38 3.47
C LEU A 122 4.90 0.86 3.67
N ILE A 123 4.51 0.09 2.64
CA ILE A 123 4.65 -1.37 2.61
C ILE A 123 6.04 -1.71 2.09
N LYS A 124 6.94 -2.13 2.99
CA LYS A 124 8.37 -2.31 2.70
C LYS A 124 8.76 -3.67 2.11
N ASP A 125 7.81 -4.60 1.98
CA ASP A 125 8.10 -5.93 1.42
C ASP A 125 8.53 -5.88 -0.06
N TRP A 126 8.30 -4.76 -0.77
CA TRP A 126 8.76 -4.61 -2.14
C TRP A 126 10.28 -4.56 -2.25
N ASP A 127 10.97 -4.00 -1.26
CA ASP A 127 12.41 -3.80 -1.32
C ASP A 127 13.21 -5.11 -1.30
N ILE A 128 12.74 -6.16 -0.59
CA ILE A 128 13.39 -7.48 -0.67
C ILE A 128 13.19 -8.10 -2.06
N VAL A 129 12.05 -7.82 -2.72
CA VAL A 129 11.77 -8.27 -4.09
C VAL A 129 12.63 -7.54 -5.11
N GLU A 130 12.86 -6.24 -4.89
CA GLU A 130 13.73 -5.42 -5.74
C GLU A 130 15.19 -5.82 -5.59
N GLN A 131 15.72 -5.90 -4.36
CA GLN A 131 17.09 -6.35 -4.11
C GLN A 131 17.34 -7.78 -4.63
N TRP A 132 16.35 -8.68 -4.49
CA TRP A 132 16.42 -10.01 -5.11
C TRP A 132 16.50 -9.93 -6.63
N ARG A 133 15.67 -9.09 -7.25
CA ARG A 133 15.65 -8.90 -8.70
C ARG A 133 16.98 -8.35 -9.21
N ASP A 134 17.57 -7.39 -8.50
CA ASP A 134 18.85 -6.81 -8.86
C ASP A 134 19.98 -7.83 -8.76
N ALA A 135 20.04 -8.59 -7.66
CA ALA A 135 21.00 -9.68 -7.51
C ALA A 135 20.89 -10.72 -8.64
N VAL A 136 19.67 -11.11 -9.02
CA VAL A 136 19.44 -12.05 -10.14
C VAL A 136 19.91 -11.45 -11.47
N ASN A 137 19.63 -10.18 -11.74
CA ASN A 137 20.05 -9.55 -13.00
C ASN A 137 21.59 -9.41 -13.05
N GLU A 138 22.24 -9.03 -11.96
CA GLU A 138 23.69 -8.94 -11.87
C GLU A 138 24.36 -10.29 -12.13
N THR A 139 23.83 -11.39 -11.60
CA THR A 139 24.34 -12.74 -11.87
C THR A 139 24.13 -13.16 -13.33
N ILE A 140 23.01 -12.77 -13.94
CA ILE A 140 22.77 -13.00 -15.39
C ILE A 140 23.78 -12.23 -16.24
N ASP A 141 24.00 -10.95 -15.92
CA ASP A 141 24.89 -10.07 -16.67
C ASP A 141 26.36 -10.47 -16.53
N SER A 142 26.77 -10.88 -15.33
CA SER A 142 28.13 -11.38 -15.03
C SER A 142 28.36 -12.83 -15.49
N ARG A 143 27.29 -13.60 -15.73
CA ARG A 143 27.32 -15.05 -16.01
C ARG A 143 27.95 -15.87 -14.88
N GLU A 144 27.81 -15.39 -13.65
CA GLU A 144 28.25 -16.10 -12.45
C GLU A 144 27.14 -17.01 -11.93
N GLU A 145 27.45 -17.82 -10.92
CA GLU A 145 26.42 -18.53 -10.15
C GLU A 145 25.92 -17.61 -9.02
N MET A 146 24.64 -17.74 -8.67
CA MET A 146 24.12 -17.00 -7.52
C MET A 146 24.83 -17.48 -6.23
N PRO A 147 25.14 -16.57 -5.29
CA PRO A 147 25.74 -16.94 -4.01
C PRO A 147 24.80 -17.82 -3.17
N ASP A 148 25.33 -18.60 -2.23
CA ASP A 148 24.51 -19.40 -1.30
C ASP A 148 23.71 -18.53 -0.31
N THR A 149 24.17 -17.30 -0.08
CA THR A 149 23.61 -16.34 0.88
C THR A 149 23.14 -15.07 0.20
N PHE A 150 22.00 -14.54 0.63
CA PHE A 150 21.44 -13.27 0.20
C PHE A 150 21.40 -12.28 1.37
N THR A 151 22.04 -11.13 1.22
CA THR A 151 22.00 -10.06 2.23
C THR A 151 20.98 -9.00 1.86
N PHE A 152 19.95 -8.87 2.69
CA PHE A 152 18.95 -7.82 2.60
C PHE A 152 19.35 -6.60 3.44
N ARG A 153 19.18 -5.39 2.90
CA ARG A 153 19.42 -4.14 3.61
C ARG A 153 18.24 -3.19 3.46
N MET A 154 17.84 -2.54 4.54
CA MET A 154 16.72 -1.60 4.56
C MET A 154 16.93 -0.53 5.61
N THR A 155 16.39 0.67 5.38
CA THR A 155 16.24 1.69 6.43
C THR A 155 14.76 1.88 6.74
N TYR A 156 14.36 1.43 7.93
CA TYR A 156 13.02 1.66 8.48
C TYR A 156 13.01 2.94 9.32
N LYS A 157 11.83 3.36 9.79
CA LYS A 157 11.69 4.51 10.71
C LYS A 157 12.55 4.39 11.99
N ASP A 158 12.75 3.16 12.48
CA ASP A 158 13.48 2.87 13.72
C ASP A 158 15.00 2.71 13.50
N GLY A 159 15.46 2.77 12.25
CA GLY A 159 16.88 2.67 11.88
C GLY A 159 17.16 1.67 10.75
N PRO A 160 18.45 1.54 10.37
CA PRO A 160 18.88 0.56 9.38
C PRO A 160 18.78 -0.87 9.92
N MET A 161 18.47 -1.79 9.04
CA MET A 161 18.41 -3.23 9.28
C MET A 161 19.20 -3.95 8.18
N GLU A 162 19.95 -4.96 8.59
CA GLU A 162 20.63 -5.89 7.69
C GLU A 162 20.31 -7.32 8.15
N ALA A 163 19.98 -8.19 7.20
CA ALA A 163 19.67 -9.59 7.48
C ALA A 163 20.23 -10.49 6.37
N GLU A 164 20.75 -11.64 6.78
CA GLU A 164 21.29 -12.66 5.86
C GLU A 164 20.36 -13.87 5.79
N PHE A 165 20.13 -14.36 4.57
CA PHE A 165 19.22 -15.46 4.27
C PHE A 165 19.89 -16.51 3.41
N ASP A 166 19.43 -17.76 3.54
CA ASP A 166 19.72 -18.79 2.53
C ASP A 166 19.02 -18.42 1.22
N ILE A 167 19.74 -18.52 0.11
CA ILE A 167 19.24 -18.04 -1.17
C ILE A 167 17.99 -18.79 -1.66
N LYS A 168 17.89 -20.10 -1.38
CA LYS A 168 16.76 -20.94 -1.80
C LYS A 168 15.50 -20.59 -1.00
N GLU A 169 15.70 -20.22 0.26
CA GLU A 169 14.63 -19.69 1.11
C GLU A 169 14.04 -18.40 0.51
N VAL A 170 14.91 -17.45 0.13
CA VAL A 170 14.49 -16.19 -0.49
C VAL A 170 13.79 -16.46 -1.81
N GLU A 171 14.36 -17.25 -2.72
CA GLU A 171 13.74 -17.56 -4.02
C GLU A 171 12.31 -18.09 -3.85
N THR A 172 12.12 -19.01 -2.89
CA THR A 172 10.81 -19.59 -2.59
C THR A 172 9.84 -18.55 -2.04
N ALA A 173 10.30 -17.69 -1.14
CA ALA A 173 9.49 -16.62 -0.54
C ALA A 173 9.08 -15.57 -1.59
N ILE A 174 10.00 -15.14 -2.47
CA ILE A 174 9.78 -14.09 -3.47
C ILE A 174 8.60 -14.41 -4.40
N LYS A 175 8.44 -15.68 -4.80
CA LYS A 175 7.30 -16.12 -5.62
C LYS A 175 5.97 -15.79 -4.93
N ASN A 176 5.88 -16.02 -3.62
CA ASN A 176 4.67 -15.73 -2.85
C ASN A 176 4.52 -14.23 -2.55
N LEU A 177 5.61 -13.53 -2.22
CA LEU A 177 5.59 -12.13 -1.82
C LEU A 177 5.14 -11.20 -2.92
N ARG A 178 5.58 -11.44 -4.17
CA ARG A 178 5.12 -10.66 -5.33
C ARG A 178 3.60 -10.62 -5.43
N PHE A 179 2.94 -11.76 -5.22
CA PHE A 179 1.48 -11.82 -5.23
C PHE A 179 0.87 -11.15 -3.99
N GLN A 180 1.48 -11.28 -2.82
CA GLN A 180 0.96 -10.66 -1.60
C GLN A 180 1.04 -9.14 -1.62
N ILE A 181 2.06 -8.55 -2.24
CA ILE A 181 2.19 -7.10 -2.37
C ILE A 181 1.04 -6.56 -3.22
N ILE A 182 0.84 -7.12 -4.42
CA ILE A 182 -0.27 -6.74 -5.31
C ILE A 182 -1.63 -6.95 -4.62
N ASP A 183 -1.79 -8.08 -3.93
CA ASP A 183 -3.02 -8.40 -3.21
C ASP A 183 -3.28 -7.44 -2.04
N SER A 184 -2.23 -6.96 -1.36
CA SER A 184 -2.35 -5.97 -0.30
C SER A 184 -2.79 -4.61 -0.85
N ASP A 185 -2.19 -4.15 -1.94
CA ASP A 185 -2.58 -2.89 -2.61
C ASP A 185 -4.06 -2.93 -3.03
N TYR A 186 -4.49 -4.02 -3.67
CA TYR A 186 -5.88 -4.21 -4.05
C TYR A 186 -6.82 -4.26 -2.85
N LYS A 187 -6.44 -4.93 -1.77
CA LYS A 187 -7.23 -4.94 -0.53
C LYS A 187 -7.35 -3.55 0.11
N ILE A 188 -6.30 -2.73 0.05
CA ILE A 188 -6.36 -1.35 0.55
C ILE A 188 -7.24 -0.50 -0.36
N ILE A 189 -7.11 -0.62 -1.69
CA ILE A 189 -8.00 0.06 -2.65
C ILE A 189 -9.46 -0.34 -2.40
N GLU A 190 -9.74 -1.65 -2.28
CA GLU A 190 -11.08 -2.19 -1.99
C GLU A 190 -11.71 -1.52 -0.77
N ASN A 191 -10.91 -1.29 0.28
CA ASN A 191 -11.34 -0.73 1.55
C ASN A 191 -11.17 0.79 1.70
N SER A 192 -10.67 1.48 0.67
CA SER A 192 -10.57 2.95 0.61
C SER A 192 -11.83 3.56 -0.02
N ASP A 193 -12.22 4.78 0.33
CA ASP A 193 -13.40 5.44 -0.25
C ASP A 193 -13.13 5.91 -1.69
N LEU A 194 -11.91 6.36 -1.98
CA LEU A 194 -11.48 6.80 -3.32
C LEU A 194 -9.98 6.56 -3.56
N VAL A 195 -9.55 6.73 -4.82
CA VAL A 195 -8.15 6.65 -5.23
C VAL A 195 -7.68 8.01 -5.75
N VAL A 196 -6.53 8.44 -5.27
CA VAL A 196 -5.82 9.62 -5.80
C VAL A 196 -4.56 9.14 -6.50
N VAL A 197 -4.38 9.50 -7.77
CA VAL A 197 -3.20 9.17 -8.56
C VAL A 197 -2.30 10.39 -8.62
N TYR A 198 -1.06 10.27 -8.16
CA TYR A 198 -0.03 11.30 -8.28
C TYR A 198 1.04 10.84 -9.27
N HIS A 199 0.95 11.30 -10.52
CA HIS A 199 1.78 10.78 -11.62
C HIS A 199 2.41 11.90 -12.47
N PRO A 200 3.48 12.55 -11.97
CA PRO A 200 4.16 13.66 -12.64
C PRO A 200 5.15 13.24 -13.73
N ARG A 201 5.00 12.06 -14.36
CA ARG A 201 5.95 11.57 -15.38
C ARG A 201 5.24 11.13 -16.65
N LYS A 202 5.86 11.36 -17.81
CA LYS A 202 5.26 11.02 -19.11
C LYS A 202 5.09 9.51 -19.32
N SER A 203 6.01 8.71 -18.78
CA SER A 203 5.95 7.24 -18.90
C SER A 203 5.02 6.66 -17.85
N ILE A 204 3.84 6.22 -18.28
CA ILE A 204 2.81 5.67 -17.40
C ILE A 204 3.35 4.44 -16.64
N SER A 205 3.08 4.39 -15.33
CA SER A 205 3.47 3.25 -14.49
C SER A 205 2.45 2.13 -14.69
N ALA A 206 2.92 0.92 -14.97
CA ALA A 206 2.06 -0.25 -15.09
C ALA A 206 1.28 -0.52 -13.79
N GLY A 207 1.94 -0.38 -12.63
CA GLY A 207 1.29 -0.51 -11.32
C GLY A 207 0.14 0.48 -11.15
N VAL A 208 0.40 1.77 -11.42
CA VAL A 208 -0.62 2.83 -11.34
C VAL A 208 -1.81 2.55 -12.26
N MET A 209 -1.56 2.09 -13.50
CA MET A 209 -2.66 1.73 -14.40
C MET A 209 -3.48 0.55 -13.87
N CYS A 210 -2.84 -0.49 -13.34
CA CYS A 210 -3.54 -1.62 -12.73
C CYS A 210 -4.41 -1.18 -11.56
N GLU A 211 -3.91 -0.28 -10.71
CA GLU A 211 -4.65 0.28 -9.58
C GLU A 211 -5.85 1.11 -10.04
N MET A 212 -5.69 1.96 -11.07
CA MET A 212 -6.78 2.73 -11.67
C MET A 212 -7.87 1.83 -12.25
N VAL A 213 -7.48 0.79 -13.00
CA VAL A 213 -8.41 -0.20 -13.57
C VAL A 213 -9.19 -0.90 -12.47
N TYR A 214 -8.49 -1.34 -11.42
CA TYR A 214 -9.08 -2.04 -10.29
C TYR A 214 -10.06 -1.14 -9.51
N ALA A 215 -9.66 0.10 -9.22
CA ALA A 215 -10.51 1.08 -8.55
C ALA A 215 -11.81 1.38 -9.36
N LYS A 216 -11.68 1.56 -10.68
CA LYS A 216 -12.83 1.78 -11.57
C LYS A 216 -13.77 0.58 -11.60
N ALA A 217 -13.24 -0.64 -11.61
CA ALA A 217 -14.04 -1.86 -11.56
C ALA A 217 -14.87 -1.98 -10.26
N LEU A 218 -14.39 -1.37 -9.17
CA LEU A 218 -15.11 -1.24 -7.89
C LEU A 218 -16.00 0.01 -7.82
N ALA A 219 -16.21 0.71 -8.93
CA ALA A 219 -16.96 1.97 -9.03
C ALA A 219 -16.46 3.08 -8.09
N LYS A 220 -15.16 3.06 -7.75
CA LYS A 220 -14.53 4.12 -6.95
C LYS A 220 -14.20 5.33 -7.82
N LEU A 221 -14.17 6.49 -7.19
CA LEU A 221 -13.70 7.72 -7.81
C LEU A 221 -12.17 7.68 -7.90
N VAL A 222 -11.64 8.08 -9.06
CA VAL A 222 -10.20 8.10 -9.37
C VAL A 222 -9.82 9.52 -9.80
N TYR A 223 -9.17 10.28 -8.92
CA TYR A 223 -8.70 11.63 -9.21
C TYR A 223 -7.21 11.60 -9.52
N ALA A 224 -6.80 12.08 -10.69
CA ALA A 224 -5.43 11.91 -11.15
C ALA A 224 -4.74 13.24 -11.44
N TYR A 225 -3.57 13.45 -10.86
CA TYR A 225 -2.62 14.45 -11.29
C TYR A 225 -1.70 13.84 -12.35
N TYR A 226 -1.79 14.36 -13.58
CA TYR A 226 -0.99 13.93 -14.71
C TYR A 226 -0.77 15.13 -15.67
N PRO A 227 0.42 15.78 -15.65
CA PRO A 227 0.67 17.05 -16.34
C PRO A 227 0.99 16.89 -17.85
N TYR A 228 0.60 15.77 -18.46
CA TYR A 228 0.86 15.47 -19.87
C TYR A 228 -0.42 15.06 -20.58
N GLU A 229 -0.36 14.91 -21.91
CA GLU A 229 -1.48 14.38 -22.70
C GLU A 229 -1.80 12.93 -22.26
N PRO A 230 -2.98 12.65 -21.69
CA PRO A 230 -3.33 11.32 -21.21
C PRO A 230 -3.59 10.36 -22.38
N SER A 231 -3.30 9.09 -22.18
CA SER A 231 -3.75 8.06 -23.13
C SER A 231 -5.27 7.83 -22.99
N PRO A 232 -5.95 7.30 -24.02
CA PRO A 232 -7.37 6.97 -23.91
C PRO A 232 -7.70 6.03 -22.75
N PHE A 233 -6.78 5.13 -22.39
CA PHE A 233 -6.94 4.25 -21.23
C PHE A 233 -6.85 5.04 -19.92
N PHE A 234 -5.86 5.93 -19.81
CA PHE A 234 -5.71 6.76 -18.61
C PHE A 234 -6.93 7.65 -18.40
N GLU A 235 -7.43 8.28 -19.46
CA GLU A 235 -8.65 9.09 -19.45
C GLU A 235 -9.90 8.27 -19.07
N TRP A 236 -10.06 7.08 -19.65
CA TRP A 236 -11.19 6.20 -19.38
C TRP A 236 -11.29 5.76 -17.91
N TYR A 237 -10.15 5.44 -17.30
CA TYR A 237 -10.10 4.95 -15.92
C TYR A 237 -10.07 6.06 -14.87
N ALA A 238 -9.73 7.29 -15.25
CA ALA A 238 -9.86 8.45 -14.38
C ALA A 238 -11.32 8.93 -14.27
N THR A 239 -11.69 9.48 -13.12
CA THR A 239 -12.91 10.28 -12.93
C THR A 239 -12.66 11.72 -13.38
N ARG A 240 -11.52 12.28 -12.98
CA ARG A 240 -11.04 13.59 -13.43
C ARG A 240 -9.53 13.63 -13.42
N ILE A 241 -8.96 14.29 -14.42
CA ILE A 241 -7.53 14.51 -14.56
C ILE A 241 -7.24 15.99 -14.32
N PHE A 242 -6.16 16.25 -13.59
CA PHE A 242 -5.63 17.56 -13.28
C PHE A 242 -4.21 17.67 -13.86
N THR A 243 -3.90 18.79 -14.49
CA THR A 243 -2.55 19.07 -15.00
C THR A 243 -1.69 19.83 -13.98
N ASP A 244 -2.29 20.25 -12.86
CA ASP A 244 -1.66 20.91 -11.74
C ASP A 244 -2.00 20.19 -10.42
N ALA A 245 -0.98 19.97 -9.58
CA ALA A 245 -1.14 19.23 -8.34
C ALA A 245 -1.87 20.03 -7.26
N ASP A 246 -1.70 21.37 -7.25
CA ASP A 246 -2.38 22.25 -6.30
C ASP A 246 -3.87 22.37 -6.66
N GLU A 247 -4.22 22.41 -7.94
CA GLU A 247 -5.62 22.36 -8.39
C GLU A 247 -6.30 21.06 -7.92
N MET A 248 -5.63 19.92 -8.07
CA MET A 248 -6.15 18.64 -7.56
C MET A 248 -6.32 18.67 -6.04
N ARG A 249 -5.33 19.17 -5.31
CA ARG A 249 -5.40 19.31 -3.85
C ARG A 249 -6.61 20.15 -3.45
N ASP A 250 -6.75 21.35 -4.02
CA ASP A 250 -7.80 22.29 -3.64
C ASP A 250 -9.20 21.74 -3.97
N PHE A 251 -9.31 21.02 -5.09
CA PHE A 251 -10.52 20.27 -5.42
C PHE A 251 -10.83 19.20 -4.36
N LEU A 252 -9.85 18.35 -3.99
CA LEU A 252 -10.05 17.31 -2.98
C LEU A 252 -10.45 17.92 -1.62
N ILE A 253 -9.77 18.98 -1.18
CA ILE A 253 -10.13 19.67 0.07
C ILE A 253 -11.59 20.15 0.02
N LYS A 254 -12.00 20.78 -1.08
CA LYS A 254 -13.37 21.25 -1.26
C LYS A 254 -14.39 20.11 -1.22
N GLU A 255 -14.09 18.98 -1.85
CA GLU A 255 -14.99 17.81 -1.93
C GLU A 255 -15.00 16.95 -0.67
N SER A 256 -14.03 17.13 0.23
CA SER A 256 -13.95 16.35 1.46
C SER A 256 -15.22 16.50 2.32
N ARG A 257 -15.73 15.38 2.83
CA ARG A 257 -16.84 15.40 3.81
C ARG A 257 -16.54 16.22 5.06
N MET A 258 -15.27 16.48 5.36
CA MET A 258 -14.84 17.30 6.49
C MET A 258 -15.14 18.80 6.29
N THR A 259 -15.32 19.27 5.06
CA THR A 259 -15.62 20.69 4.76
C THR A 259 -17.12 21.00 4.68
N GLY A 260 -17.99 20.00 4.87
CA GLY A 260 -19.43 20.17 4.99
C GLY A 260 -20.20 20.31 3.67
N GLN A 261 -19.57 20.10 2.51
CA GLN A 261 -20.27 20.04 1.22
C GLN A 261 -20.81 18.62 0.97
N ARG A 262 -22.09 18.52 0.58
CA ARG A 262 -22.71 17.22 0.22
C ARG A 262 -22.43 16.93 -1.26
N PRO A 263 -22.09 15.69 -1.67
CA PRO A 263 -21.78 15.35 -3.06
C PRO A 263 -22.99 15.29 -4.03
N LEU A 264 -23.91 16.27 -4.03
CA LEU A 264 -25.13 16.23 -4.85
C LEU A 264 -25.27 17.35 -5.90
N ASP A 265 -24.29 18.24 -6.07
CA ASP A 265 -24.39 19.33 -7.05
C ASP A 265 -23.83 18.99 -8.46
N PHE A 266 -23.35 17.77 -8.70
CA PHE A 266 -22.74 17.39 -9.99
C PHE A 266 -23.73 17.03 -11.11
N PHE A 267 -25.04 16.99 -10.85
CA PHE A 267 -26.07 16.71 -11.87
C PHE A 267 -26.86 17.94 -12.33
N ASN A 268 -26.46 19.14 -11.94
CA ASN A 268 -27.04 20.39 -12.43
C ASN A 268 -25.95 21.29 -13.04
N GLN A 269 -25.46 20.93 -14.23
CA GLN A 269 -24.90 21.85 -15.22
C GLN A 269 -24.90 21.22 -16.60
#